data_AF-A0A1C6NDI4-F1
#
_entry.id   AF-A0A1C6NDI4-F1
#
_cell.length_a   1.000
_cell.length_b   1.000
_cell.length_c   1.000
_cell.angle_alpha   90.00
_cell.angle_beta   90.00
_cell.angle_gamma   90.00
#
_symmetry.space_group_name_H-M   'P 1'
#
loop_
_entity.id
_entity.type
_entity.pdbx_description
1 polymer ?
#
loop_
_entity_poly.entity_id
_entity_poly.type
_entity_poly.pdbx_seq_one_letter_code
_entity_poly.pdbx_strand_id
1 'polypeptide(L)'
;MDLLDWHRGRLTSRRLAVLVKHMPRDSAVSRELDGDGAEWTVSDYLLAAAVDHLAAANWMFASVNTDEDSEPPEAPVPVPRPGDEAVGAEPTETLSASDLARFFS
;
A
#
# COMPACT_ATOMS: atom_id res chain seq x y z
N MET A 1 7.02 11.37 23.45
CA MET A 1 6.77 9.96 23.79
C MET A 1 7.41 9.14 22.70
N ASP A 2 8.52 8.49 22.99
CA ASP A 2 9.30 7.69 22.05
C ASP A 2 9.76 6.36 22.68
N LEU A 3 10.48 5.52 21.93
CA LEU A 3 11.02 4.25 22.43
C LEU A 3 12.06 4.45 23.55
N LEU A 4 12.71 5.62 23.62
CA LEU A 4 13.69 5.92 24.65
C LEU A 4 13.02 6.18 26.00
N ASP A 5 11.78 6.66 26.00
CA ASP A 5 10.98 6.75 27.22
C ASP A 5 10.75 5.37 27.85
N TRP A 6 10.60 4.32 27.05
CA TRP A 6 10.55 2.95 27.56
C TRP A 6 11.90 2.47 28.06
N HIS A 7 12.97 2.67 27.28
CA HIS A 7 14.34 2.30 27.68
C HIS A 7 14.78 2.97 28.99
N ARG A 8 14.40 4.23 29.20
CA ARG A 8 14.72 5.01 30.42
C ARG A 8 13.72 4.80 31.57
N GLY A 9 12.78 3.86 31.43
CA GLY A 9 11.79 3.52 32.47
C GLY A 9 10.68 4.56 32.69
N ARG A 10 10.57 5.58 31.82
CA ARG A 10 9.50 6.59 31.84
C ARG A 10 8.19 6.10 31.21
N LEU A 11 8.25 5.03 30.40
CA LEU A 11 7.11 4.36 29.79
C LEU A 11 7.03 2.90 30.27
N THR A 12 5.86 2.46 30.73
CA THR A 12 5.67 1.07 31.15
C THR A 12 5.48 0.14 29.95
N SER A 13 5.92 -1.12 30.07
CA SER A 13 5.71 -2.13 29.02
C SER A 13 4.22 -2.35 28.69
N ARG A 14 3.34 -2.23 29.69
CA ARG A 14 1.88 -2.29 29.48
C ARG A 14 1.41 -1.16 28.56
N ARG A 15 1.91 0.07 28.76
CA ARG A 15 1.52 1.22 27.93
C ARG A 15 2.13 1.12 26.53
N LEU A 16 3.37 0.67 26.40
CA LEU A 16 4.00 0.41 25.10
C LEU A 16 3.18 -0.62 24.31
N ALA A 17 2.78 -1.73 24.93
CA ALA A 17 1.97 -2.76 24.28
C ALA A 17 0.62 -2.22 23.77
N VAL A 18 -0.03 -1.32 24.50
CA VAL A 18 -1.26 -0.65 24.07
C VAL A 18 -1.01 0.24 22.84
N LEU A 19 0.09 1.00 22.82
CA LEU A 19 0.44 1.85 21.67
C LEU A 19 0.72 1.02 20.41
N VAL A 20 1.46 -0.08 20.54
CA VAL A 20 1.73 -0.99 19.42
C VAL A 20 0.44 -1.67 18.94
N LYS A 21 -0.43 -2.10 19.86
CA LYS A 21 -1.70 -2.76 19.51
C LYS A 21 -2.71 -1.85 18.80
N HIS A 22 -2.69 -0.55 19.10
CA HIS A 22 -3.60 0.44 18.52
C HIS A 22 -2.92 1.37 17.51
N MET A 23 -1.80 0.92 16.97
CA MET A 23 -1.08 1.67 15.95
C MET A 23 -1.95 1.79 14.70
N PRO A 24 -1.89 2.93 13.97
CA PRO A 24 -2.59 3.08 12.71
C PRO A 24 -2.23 1.96 11.72
N ARG A 25 -3.18 1.60 10.86
CA ARG A 25 -2.99 0.53 9.85
C ARG A 25 -1.89 0.88 8.84
N ASP A 26 -1.69 2.16 8.59
CA ASP A 26 -0.64 2.73 7.76
C ASP A 26 0.64 3.03 8.57
N SER A 27 0.86 2.37 9.70
CA SER A 27 2.12 2.48 10.43
C SER A 27 3.23 1.70 9.72
N ALA A 28 4.48 2.14 9.88
CA ALA A 28 5.63 1.43 9.30
C ALA A 28 5.70 -0.05 9.75
N VAL A 29 5.34 -0.33 11.01
CA VAL A 29 5.32 -1.69 11.55
C VAL A 29 4.22 -2.53 10.91
N SER A 30 3.02 -1.98 10.74
CA SER A 30 1.93 -2.68 10.03
C SER A 30 2.28 -2.92 8.56
N ARG A 31 2.91 -1.95 7.88
CA ARG A 31 3.41 -2.15 6.50
C ARG A 31 4.45 -3.25 6.39
N GLU A 32 5.40 -3.30 7.32
CA GLU A 32 6.43 -4.35 7.33
C GLU A 32 5.84 -5.74 7.62
N LEU A 33 4.84 -5.82 8.51
CA LEU A 33 4.22 -7.10 8.89
C LEU A 33 3.22 -7.62 7.85
N ASP A 34 2.40 -6.72 7.30
CA ASP A 34 1.29 -7.07 6.40
C ASP A 34 1.67 -6.93 4.91
N GLY A 35 2.85 -6.39 4.60
CA GLY A 35 3.35 -6.20 3.23
C GLY A 35 2.41 -5.37 2.36
N ASP A 36 2.18 -5.84 1.12
CA ASP A 36 1.21 -5.25 0.18
C ASP A 36 -0.23 -5.21 0.75
N GLY A 37 -0.56 -6.09 1.71
CA GLY A 37 -1.86 -6.13 2.41
C GLY A 37 -2.08 -4.97 3.39
N ALA A 38 -1.04 -4.17 3.67
CA ALA A 38 -1.14 -2.95 4.46
C ALA A 38 -1.68 -1.77 3.65
N GLU A 39 -1.40 -1.71 2.35
CA GLU A 39 -1.83 -0.61 1.49
C GLU A 39 -3.28 -0.78 1.03
N TRP A 40 -3.65 -1.97 0.57
CA TRP A 40 -5.01 -2.25 0.12
C TRP A 40 -5.75 -3.17 1.10
N THR A 41 -6.96 -2.74 1.46
CA THR A 41 -7.94 -3.60 2.09
C THR A 41 -8.53 -4.57 1.07
N VAL A 42 -9.20 -5.63 1.54
CA VAL A 42 -9.95 -6.54 0.66
C VAL A 42 -10.98 -5.78 -0.18
N SER A 43 -11.61 -4.75 0.38
CA SER A 43 -12.55 -3.91 -0.34
C SER A 43 -11.90 -3.15 -1.49
N ASP A 44 -10.65 -2.70 -1.33
CA ASP A 44 -9.91 -1.98 -2.37
C ASP A 44 -9.60 -2.92 -3.54
N TYR A 45 -9.13 -4.15 -3.25
CA TYR A 45 -8.93 -5.17 -4.29
C TYR A 45 -10.22 -5.51 -5.04
N LEU A 46 -11.33 -5.67 -4.32
CA LEU A 46 -12.62 -5.99 -4.94
C LEU A 46 -13.15 -4.83 -5.78
N LEU A 47 -12.96 -3.59 -5.32
CA LEU A 47 -13.38 -2.41 -6.06
C LEU A 47 -12.55 -2.21 -7.33
N ALA A 48 -11.23 -2.39 -7.25
CA ALA A 48 -10.33 -2.34 -8.41
C ALA A 48 -10.75 -3.40 -9.45
N ALA A 49 -11.02 -4.64 -9.03
CA ALA A 49 -11.51 -5.68 -9.92
C ALA A 49 -12.86 -5.31 -10.57
N ALA A 50 -13.78 -4.72 -9.81
CA ALA A 50 -15.05 -4.24 -10.37
C ALA A 50 -14.85 -3.15 -11.42
N VAL A 51 -13.96 -2.18 -11.16
CA VAL A 51 -13.60 -1.11 -12.10
C VAL A 51 -13.01 -1.69 -13.38
N ASP A 52 -12.04 -2.62 -13.27
CA ASP A 52 -11.40 -3.27 -14.42
C ASP A 52 -12.43 -4.00 -15.29
N HIS A 53 -13.33 -4.77 -14.67
CA HIS A 53 -14.37 -5.50 -15.39
C HIS A 53 -15.41 -4.57 -16.05
N LEU A 54 -15.79 -3.48 -15.39
CA LEU A 54 -16.69 -2.47 -15.97
C LEU A 54 -16.04 -1.76 -17.15
N ALA A 55 -14.76 -1.39 -17.04
CA ALA A 55 -14.02 -0.78 -18.13
C ALA A 55 -13.93 -1.72 -19.34
N ALA A 56 -13.60 -3.00 -19.12
CA ALA A 56 -13.57 -4.02 -20.17
C ALA A 56 -14.95 -4.21 -20.82
N ALA A 57 -16.03 -4.26 -20.04
CA ALA A 57 -17.39 -4.38 -20.56
C ALA A 57 -17.79 -3.19 -21.42
N ASN A 58 -17.50 -1.97 -20.96
CA ASN A 58 -17.78 -0.74 -21.69
C ASN A 58 -16.96 -0.65 -22.97
N TRP A 59 -15.68 -1.05 -22.92
CA TRP A 59 -14.84 -1.13 -24.11
C TRP A 59 -15.39 -2.14 -25.12
N MET A 60 -15.74 -3.36 -24.71
CA MET A 60 -16.36 -4.34 -25.62
C MET A 60 -17.65 -3.81 -26.24
N PHE A 61 -18.49 -3.12 -25.44
CA PHE A 61 -19.69 -2.48 -25.94
C PHE A 61 -19.36 -1.39 -26.97
N ALA A 62 -18.43 -0.49 -26.66
CA ALA A 62 -18.01 0.57 -27.57
C ALA A 62 -17.42 0.00 -28.88
N SER A 63 -16.56 -1.01 -28.79
CA SER A 63 -15.95 -1.68 -29.94
C SER A 63 -16.99 -2.28 -30.88
N VAL A 64 -18.05 -2.90 -30.36
CA VAL A 64 -19.14 -3.47 -31.18
C VAL A 64 -20.03 -2.38 -31.81
N ASN A 65 -20.14 -1.22 -31.17
CA ASN A 65 -20.98 -0.11 -31.63
C ASN A 65 -20.19 0.98 -32.38
N THR A 66 -18.91 0.76 -32.64
CA THR A 66 -18.07 1.66 -33.45
C THR A 66 -18.27 1.30 -34.92
N ASP A 67 -18.32 2.33 -35.78
CA ASP A 67 -18.44 2.13 -37.23
C ASP A 67 -17.25 1.35 -37.79
N GLU A 68 -17.47 0.52 -38.81
CA GLU A 68 -16.45 -0.39 -39.37
C GLU A 68 -15.25 0.38 -39.96
N ASP A 69 -15.50 1.60 -40.45
CA ASP A 69 -14.48 2.49 -41.02
C ASP A 69 -13.81 3.40 -39.97
N SER A 70 -14.21 3.31 -38.70
CA SER A 70 -13.65 4.12 -37.61
C SER A 70 -12.55 3.39 -36.85
N GLU A 71 -11.63 4.15 -36.26
CA GLU A 71 -10.57 3.60 -35.42
C GLU A 71 -11.19 2.94 -34.17
N PRO A 72 -10.84 1.69 -33.85
CA PRO A 72 -11.34 1.02 -32.66
C PRO A 72 -10.95 1.76 -31.38
N PRO A 73 -11.80 1.75 -30.34
CA PRO A 73 -11.45 2.36 -29.07
C PRO A 73 -10.26 1.65 -28.42
N GLU A 74 -9.43 2.42 -27.73
CA GLU A 74 -8.26 1.90 -27.01
C GLU A 74 -8.71 0.95 -25.88
N ALA A 75 -7.97 -0.16 -25.73
CA ALA A 75 -8.24 -1.12 -24.66
C ALA A 75 -7.95 -0.49 -23.29
N PRO A 76 -8.80 -0.71 -22.28
CA PRO A 76 -8.61 -0.11 -20.97
C PRO A 76 -7.40 -0.71 -20.26
N VAL A 77 -6.64 0.14 -19.57
CA VAL A 77 -5.56 -0.28 -18.68
C VAL A 77 -6.13 -0.58 -17.30
N PRO A 78 -5.83 -1.75 -16.70
CA PRO A 78 -6.28 -2.07 -15.35
C PRO A 78 -5.77 -1.10 -14.28
N VAL A 79 -6.52 -0.98 -13.18
CA VAL A 79 -6.07 -0.21 -12.01
C VAL A 79 -4.77 -0.84 -11.45
N PRO A 80 -3.68 -0.06 -11.28
CA PRO A 80 -2.44 -0.55 -10.70
C PRO A 80 -2.65 -1.05 -9.27
N ARG A 81 -2.16 -2.25 -8.95
CA ARG A 81 -2.28 -2.86 -7.62
C ARG A 81 -0.99 -2.66 -6.82
N PRO A 82 -1.06 -2.59 -5.48
CA PRO A 82 0.13 -2.71 -4.65
C PRO A 82 0.86 -4.01 -4.98
N GLY A 83 2.18 -3.93 -5.14
CA GLY A 83 3.03 -5.03 -5.58
C GLY A 83 3.18 -5.19 -7.10
N ASP A 84 2.35 -4.52 -7.92
CA ASP A 84 2.70 -4.33 -9.32
C ASP A 84 3.94 -3.42 -9.35
N GLU A 85 5.00 -3.80 -10.09
CA GLU A 85 6.21 -2.97 -10.17
C GLU A 85 5.83 -1.57 -10.65
N ALA A 86 5.75 -0.63 -9.72
CA ALA A 86 5.65 0.78 -10.03
C ALA A 86 6.91 1.12 -10.81
N VAL A 87 6.75 1.35 -12.11
CA VAL A 87 7.82 1.84 -12.98
C VAL A 87 8.30 3.18 -12.39
N GLY A 88 9.33 3.14 -11.54
CA GLY A 88 9.99 4.32 -10.97
C GLY A 88 10.06 4.50 -9.45
N ALA A 89 9.87 3.46 -8.63
CA ALA A 89 10.13 3.60 -7.18
C ALA A 89 11.63 3.49 -6.85
N GLU A 90 12.23 4.60 -6.39
CA GLU A 90 13.60 4.64 -5.87
C GLU A 90 13.73 3.82 -4.58
N PRO A 91 14.90 3.22 -4.28
CA PRO A 91 15.07 2.35 -3.13
C PRO A 91 14.91 3.13 -1.81
N THR A 92 14.05 2.64 -0.92
CA THR A 92 13.95 3.14 0.45
C THR A 92 15.27 2.87 1.19
N GLU A 93 15.94 3.94 1.60
CA GLU A 93 17.21 3.90 2.34
C GLU A 93 16.99 3.20 3.70
N THR A 94 17.68 2.07 3.92
CA THR A 94 17.62 1.33 5.18
C THR A 94 18.63 1.91 6.18
N LEU A 95 18.18 2.19 7.41
CA LEU A 95 19.07 2.70 8.46
C LEU A 95 20.11 1.65 8.86
N SER A 96 21.36 2.09 9.08
CA SER A 96 22.44 1.20 9.47
C SER A 96 22.36 0.79 10.95
N ALA A 97 22.99 -0.34 11.31
CA ALA A 97 23.08 -0.78 12.70
C ALA A 97 23.79 0.24 13.62
N SER A 98 24.73 1.02 13.07
CA SER A 98 25.39 2.14 13.75
C SER A 98 24.43 3.30 14.05
N ASP A 99 23.49 3.59 13.15
CA ASP A 99 22.50 4.65 13.36
C ASP A 99 21.51 4.26 14.47
N LEU A 100 21.15 2.98 14.53
CA LEU A 100 20.36 2.42 15.62
C LEU A 100 21.08 2.54 16.96
N ALA A 101 22.35 2.16 17.05
CA ALA A 101 23.11 2.26 18.29
C ALA A 101 23.20 3.71 18.81
N ARG A 102 23.34 4.69 17.90
CA ARG A 102 23.37 6.12 18.25
C ARG A 102 22.02 6.63 18.76
N PHE A 103 20.92 6.09 18.28
CA PHE A 103 19.58 6.48 18.76
C PHE A 103 19.36 6.11 20.23
N PHE A 104 19.92 4.98 20.69
CA PHE A 104 19.70 4.45 22.05
C PHE A 104 20.65 4.97 23.14
N SER A 105 21.71 5.72 22.80
CA SER A 105 22.60 6.40 23.76
C SER A 105 21.96 7.68 24.30
#